data_AF-A0A7Y6B2W3-F1
#
_entry.id   AF-A0A7Y6B2W3-F1
#
_cell.length_a   1.000
_cell.length_b   1.000
_cell.length_c   1.000
_cell.angle_alpha   90.00
_cell.angle_beta   90.00
_cell.angle_gamma   90.00
#
_symmetry.space_group_name_H-M   'P 1'
#
loop_
_entity.id
_entity.type
_entity.pdbx_description
1 polymer ?
#
loop_
_entity_poly.entity_id
_entity_poly.type
_entity_poly.pdbx_seq_one_letter_code
_entity_poly.pdbx_strand_id
1 'polypeptide(L)'
;MAELDADVKFTQNLSEAQVICPTCNTVHENDFANRFSLISDADACRGFLARARHSLAEVEADVARQMQSLHSYNDRIGRIDALLEEKRGEVKLRDMLKHESERIVDATIAAERAVIDGGIVEWQVKEEEALKLMKAHSSAKRKAEIVAFYTKKLSAFAVELGVTFGAAAKKSVSPKINETGSYGARAILAYHFALLHTIREFTTSCLCPIILDTPLQQDQDDTNAAAIIGFALKNRPRDMQLVLGTVSLHGAEYGGHFINPKVKESLLQADQFDTVNAYMRPFINKMLGQDQGELI
;
A
#
# COMPACT_ATOMS: atom_id res chain seq x y z
N MET A 1 -58.61 41.90 4.23
CA MET A 1 -58.17 42.91 3.23
C MET A 1 -59.00 44.18 3.33
N ALA A 2 -60.33 44.10 3.35
CA ALA A 2 -61.18 45.29 3.55
C ALA A 2 -60.84 46.10 4.82
N GLU A 3 -60.49 45.42 5.92
CA GLU A 3 -60.07 46.06 7.18
C GLU A 3 -58.76 46.84 7.05
N LEU A 4 -57.70 46.25 6.45
CA LEU A 4 -56.42 46.94 6.24
C LEU A 4 -56.57 48.21 5.37
N ASP A 5 -57.45 48.16 4.37
CA ASP A 5 -57.78 49.32 3.54
C ASP A 5 -58.61 50.36 4.28
N ALA A 6 -59.48 49.92 5.19
CA ALA A 6 -60.22 50.79 6.08
C ALA A 6 -59.28 51.49 7.07
N ASP A 7 -58.29 50.79 7.60
CA ASP A 7 -57.28 51.33 8.53
C ASP A 7 -56.39 52.38 7.85
N VAL A 8 -55.92 52.11 6.63
CA VAL A 8 -55.17 53.08 5.82
C VAL A 8 -56.03 54.32 5.52
N LYS A 9 -57.30 54.15 5.15
CA LYS A 9 -58.21 55.29 4.90
C LYS A 9 -58.54 56.06 6.17
N PHE A 10 -58.68 55.36 7.29
CA PHE A 10 -58.95 55.96 8.59
C PHE A 10 -57.81 56.90 9.00
N THR A 11 -56.56 56.44 8.90
CA THR A 11 -55.39 57.28 9.20
C THR A 11 -55.26 58.49 8.26
N GLN A 12 -55.64 58.39 6.99
CA GLN A 12 -55.65 59.52 6.05
C GLN A 12 -56.62 60.64 6.44
N ASN A 13 -57.77 60.28 7.05
CA ASN A 13 -58.83 61.22 7.42
C ASN A 13 -58.65 61.87 8.81
N LEU A 14 -57.62 61.47 9.56
CA LEU A 14 -57.32 62.00 10.88
C LEU A 14 -56.45 63.27 10.79
N SER A 15 -56.88 64.34 11.47
CA SER A 15 -56.15 65.61 11.59
C SER A 15 -55.26 65.69 12.83
N GLU A 16 -55.36 64.73 13.74
CA GLU A 16 -54.59 64.69 14.98
C GLU A 16 -53.18 64.14 14.74
N ALA A 17 -52.19 64.73 15.42
CA ALA A 17 -50.78 64.38 15.29
C ALA A 17 -50.42 63.02 15.94
N GLN A 18 -51.28 62.51 16.81
CA GLN A 18 -51.10 61.23 17.50
C GLN A 18 -52.41 60.45 17.50
N VAL A 19 -52.31 59.12 17.38
CA VAL A 19 -53.42 58.19 17.44
C VAL A 19 -53.14 57.19 18.55
N ILE A 20 -54.08 57.04 19.47
CA ILE A 20 -53.97 56.08 20.56
C ILE A 20 -54.59 54.76 20.09
N CYS A 21 -53.82 53.67 20.14
CA CYS A 21 -54.34 52.36 19.79
C CYS A 21 -55.42 51.93 20.80
N PRO A 22 -56.66 51.65 20.36
CA PRO A 22 -57.74 51.28 21.28
C PRO A 22 -57.55 49.90 21.91
N THR A 23 -56.64 49.07 21.38
CA THR A 23 -56.40 47.70 21.86
C THR A 23 -55.29 47.61 22.90
N CYS A 24 -54.18 48.35 22.70
CA CYS A 24 -53.02 48.30 23.60
C CYS A 24 -52.68 49.63 24.27
N ASN A 25 -53.45 50.69 23.99
CA ASN A 25 -53.28 52.04 24.52
C ASN A 25 -51.93 52.70 24.20
N THR A 26 -51.17 52.15 23.25
CA THR A 26 -49.93 52.74 22.74
C THR A 26 -50.26 54.00 21.95
N VAL A 27 -49.51 55.07 22.21
CA VAL A 27 -49.63 56.33 21.47
C VAL A 27 -48.72 56.24 20.25
N HIS A 28 -49.31 56.29 19.06
CA HIS A 28 -48.60 56.29 17.79
C HIS A 28 -48.58 57.70 17.20
N GLU A 29 -47.47 58.09 16.60
CA GLU A 29 -47.41 59.33 15.83
C GLU A 29 -48.13 59.13 14.49
N ASN A 30 -49.02 60.05 14.15
CA ASN A 30 -49.78 60.03 12.91
C ASN A 30 -49.09 60.88 11.83
N ASP A 31 -47.77 60.69 11.73
CA ASP A 31 -46.92 61.39 10.78
C ASP A 31 -46.89 60.66 9.43
N PHE A 32 -46.24 61.28 8.46
CA PHE A 32 -46.15 60.73 7.12
C PHE A 32 -45.44 59.36 7.09
N ALA A 33 -44.42 59.17 7.93
CA ALA A 33 -43.64 57.94 7.97
C ALA A 33 -44.47 56.74 8.46
N ASN A 34 -45.22 56.90 9.55
CA ASN A 34 -46.06 55.82 10.08
C ASN A 34 -47.24 55.48 9.17
N ARG A 35 -47.86 56.49 8.52
CA ARG A 35 -48.91 56.25 7.51
C ARG A 35 -48.37 55.47 6.31
N PHE A 36 -47.19 55.83 5.82
CA PHE A 36 -46.55 55.12 4.72
C PHE A 36 -46.15 53.68 5.12
N SER A 37 -45.70 53.47 6.36
CA SER A 37 -45.41 52.15 6.90
C SER A 37 -46.65 51.25 6.90
N LEU A 38 -47.82 51.76 7.33
CA LEU A 38 -49.07 50.99 7.31
C LEU A 38 -49.51 50.59 5.89
N ILE A 39 -49.33 51.49 4.92
CA ILE A 39 -49.60 51.20 3.50
C ILE A 39 -48.65 50.10 3.00
N SER A 40 -47.35 50.23 3.32
CA SER A 40 -46.33 49.23 2.98
C SER A 40 -46.64 47.87 3.60
N ASP A 41 -47.09 47.83 4.85
CA ASP A 41 -47.46 46.60 5.55
C ASP A 41 -48.72 45.97 4.95
N ALA A 42 -49.72 46.78 4.56
CA ALA A 42 -50.91 46.30 3.86
C ALA A 42 -50.55 45.68 2.50
N ASP A 43 -49.65 46.31 1.74
CA ASP A 43 -49.14 45.77 0.47
C ASP A 43 -48.28 44.52 0.66
N ALA A 44 -47.44 44.48 1.70
CA ALA A 44 -46.68 43.30 2.08
C ALA A 44 -47.62 42.12 2.40
N CYS A 45 -48.66 42.35 3.21
CA CYS A 45 -49.70 41.37 3.53
C CYS A 45 -50.42 40.86 2.29
N ARG A 46 -50.75 41.74 1.32
CA ARG A 46 -51.32 41.32 0.02
C ARG A 46 -50.37 40.41 -0.74
N GLY A 47 -49.09 40.78 -0.80
CA GLY A 47 -48.05 39.98 -1.42
C GLY A 47 -47.91 38.60 -0.78
N PHE A 48 -47.92 38.53 0.56
CA PHE A 48 -47.88 37.26 1.29
C PHE A 48 -49.11 36.40 1.00
N LEU A 49 -50.30 36.97 1.01
CA LEU A 49 -51.54 36.24 0.79
C LEU A 49 -51.65 35.73 -0.66
N ALA A 50 -51.20 36.51 -1.64
CA ALA A 50 -51.12 36.08 -3.02
C ALA A 50 -50.13 34.92 -3.19
N ARG A 51 -48.92 35.02 -2.59
CA ARG A 51 -47.93 33.94 -2.61
C ARG A 51 -48.42 32.67 -1.90
N ALA A 52 -49.05 32.81 -0.74
CA ALA A 52 -49.59 31.69 0.01
C ALA A 52 -50.70 30.96 -0.77
N ARG A 53 -51.59 31.71 -1.43
CA ARG A 53 -52.62 31.13 -2.30
C ARG A 53 -52.02 30.43 -3.52
N HIS A 54 -51.00 31.01 -4.13
CA HIS A 54 -50.32 30.39 -5.26
C HIS A 54 -49.62 29.09 -4.85
N SER A 55 -48.87 29.13 -3.75
CA SER A 55 -48.20 27.95 -3.18
C SER A 55 -49.20 26.87 -2.77
N LEU A 56 -50.35 27.25 -2.20
CA LEU A 56 -51.42 26.28 -1.90
C LEU A 56 -51.91 25.59 -3.17
N ALA A 57 -52.18 26.34 -4.24
CA ALA A 57 -52.63 25.77 -5.51
C ALA A 57 -51.58 24.85 -6.15
N GLU A 58 -50.28 25.19 -6.07
CA GLU A 58 -49.19 24.33 -6.53
C GLU A 58 -49.14 23.01 -5.74
N VAL A 59 -49.20 23.09 -4.40
CA VAL A 59 -49.19 21.91 -3.53
C VAL A 59 -50.42 21.04 -3.77
N GLU A 60 -51.61 21.62 -3.92
CA GLU A 60 -52.83 20.87 -4.24
C GLU A 60 -52.73 20.14 -5.59
N ALA A 61 -52.16 20.79 -6.61
CA ALA A 61 -51.94 20.18 -7.91
C ALA A 61 -50.92 19.03 -7.85
N ASP A 62 -49.86 19.18 -7.05
CA ASP A 62 -48.88 18.12 -6.84
C ASP A 62 -49.46 16.93 -6.07
N VAL A 63 -50.24 17.19 -5.01
CA VAL A 63 -50.95 16.13 -4.27
C VAL A 63 -51.86 15.35 -5.21
N ALA A 64 -52.65 16.02 -6.05
CA ALA A 64 -53.51 15.36 -7.02
C ALA A 64 -52.71 14.49 -8.00
N ARG A 65 -51.57 14.97 -8.49
CA ARG A 65 -50.68 14.21 -9.39
C ARG A 65 -50.10 12.96 -8.72
N GLN A 66 -49.67 13.08 -7.46
CA GLN A 66 -49.13 11.95 -6.70
C GLN A 66 -50.22 10.91 -6.38
N MET A 67 -51.43 11.34 -6.02
CA MET A 67 -52.56 10.44 -5.80
C MET A 67 -52.92 9.66 -7.07
N GLN A 68 -52.94 10.31 -8.23
CA GLN A 68 -53.18 9.64 -9.50
C GLN A 68 -52.09 8.61 -9.82
N SER A 69 -50.83 8.95 -9.53
CA SER A 69 -49.70 8.03 -9.71
C SER A 69 -49.84 6.80 -8.81
N LEU A 70 -50.17 6.99 -7.52
CA LEU A 70 -50.44 5.89 -6.58
C LEU A 70 -51.58 4.99 -7.06
N HIS A 71 -52.66 5.56 -7.59
CA HIS A 71 -53.75 4.77 -8.15
C HIS A 71 -53.26 3.89 -9.31
N SER A 72 -52.47 4.46 -10.23
CA SER A 72 -51.90 3.70 -11.35
C SER A 72 -50.96 2.56 -10.91
N TYR A 73 -50.21 2.76 -9.81
CA TYR A 73 -49.37 1.71 -9.23
C TYR A 73 -50.21 0.60 -8.60
N ASN A 74 -51.28 0.95 -7.87
CA ASN A 74 -52.20 -0.04 -7.31
C ASN A 74 -52.88 -0.86 -8.42
N ASP A 75 -53.28 -0.24 -9.54
CA ASP A 75 -53.83 -0.95 -10.68
C ASP A 75 -52.81 -1.89 -11.35
N ARG A 76 -51.53 -1.53 -11.34
CA ARG A 76 -50.44 -2.41 -11.82
C ARG A 76 -50.22 -3.58 -10.87
N ILE A 77 -50.19 -3.32 -9.56
CA ILE A 77 -50.06 -4.36 -8.54
C ILE A 77 -51.23 -5.35 -8.64
N GLY A 78 -52.46 -4.86 -8.72
CA GLY A 78 -53.65 -5.71 -8.87
C GLY A 78 -53.62 -6.58 -10.12
N ARG A 79 -53.11 -6.05 -11.25
CA ARG A 79 -52.90 -6.85 -12.48
C ARG A 79 -51.86 -7.95 -12.30
N ILE A 80 -50.76 -7.67 -11.59
CA ILE A 80 -49.73 -8.66 -11.29
C ILE A 80 -50.28 -9.74 -10.36
N ASP A 81 -50.99 -9.35 -9.30
CA ASP A 81 -51.60 -10.29 -8.35
C ASP A 81 -52.63 -11.19 -9.03
N ALA A 82 -53.47 -10.65 -9.91
CA ALA A 82 -54.42 -11.45 -10.68
C ALA A 82 -53.72 -12.50 -11.56
N LEU A 83 -52.58 -12.15 -12.16
CA LEU A 83 -51.79 -13.05 -13.00
C LEU A 83 -51.09 -14.12 -12.16
N LEU A 84 -50.61 -13.77 -10.96
CA LEU A 84 -49.99 -14.70 -10.02
C LEU A 84 -50.99 -15.67 -9.36
N GLU A 85 -52.25 -15.25 -9.20
CA GLU A 85 -53.35 -16.04 -8.65
C GLU A 85 -54.01 -16.97 -9.69
N GLU A 86 -53.62 -16.87 -10.96
CA GLU A 86 -54.09 -17.75 -12.02
C GLU A 86 -53.70 -19.21 -11.72
N LYS A 87 -54.70 -20.10 -11.75
CA LYS A 87 -54.55 -21.53 -11.43
C LYS A 87 -54.48 -22.37 -12.70
N ARG A 88 -53.57 -23.34 -12.71
CA ARG A 88 -53.63 -24.50 -13.61
C ARG A 88 -53.75 -25.76 -12.77
N GLY A 89 -54.95 -26.33 -12.70
CA GLY A 89 -55.26 -27.43 -11.77
C GLY A 89 -55.32 -26.95 -10.33
N GLU A 90 -54.63 -27.62 -9.41
CA GLU A 90 -54.60 -27.27 -7.97
C GLU A 90 -53.50 -26.25 -7.60
N VAL A 91 -52.61 -25.89 -8.53
CA VAL A 91 -51.42 -25.07 -8.24
C VAL A 91 -51.58 -23.67 -8.81
N LYS A 92 -51.24 -22.65 -8.00
CA LYS A 92 -51.16 -21.25 -8.43
C LYS A 92 -49.81 -20.96 -9.08
N LEU A 93 -49.78 -20.08 -10.09
CA LEU A 93 -48.53 -19.64 -10.72
C LEU A 93 -47.53 -19.08 -9.69
N ARG A 94 -48.02 -18.36 -8.67
CA ARG A 94 -47.20 -17.82 -7.56
C ARG A 94 -46.38 -18.89 -6.84
N ASP A 95 -46.99 -20.04 -6.55
CA ASP A 95 -46.35 -21.11 -5.78
C ASP A 95 -45.27 -21.80 -6.62
N MET A 96 -45.53 -22.01 -7.90
CA MET A 96 -44.55 -22.55 -8.86
C MET A 96 -43.35 -21.62 -9.04
N LEU A 97 -43.60 -20.31 -9.21
CA LEU A 97 -42.53 -19.30 -9.32
C LEU A 97 -41.70 -19.23 -8.05
N LYS A 98 -42.32 -19.29 -6.87
CA LYS A 98 -41.62 -19.28 -5.59
C LYS A 98 -40.68 -20.48 -5.46
N HIS A 99 -41.16 -21.69 -5.74
CA HIS A 99 -40.33 -22.89 -5.69
C HIS A 99 -39.19 -22.87 -6.71
N GLU A 100 -39.43 -22.40 -7.94
CA GLU A 100 -38.37 -22.29 -8.93
C GLU A 100 -37.34 -21.22 -8.55
N SER A 101 -37.80 -20.11 -7.96
CA SER A 101 -36.91 -19.07 -7.44
C SER A 101 -36.05 -19.59 -6.29
N GLU A 102 -36.64 -20.29 -5.31
CA GLU A 102 -35.93 -20.95 -4.22
C GLU A 102 -34.87 -21.92 -4.76
N ARG A 103 -35.25 -22.77 -5.73
CA ARG A 103 -34.34 -23.72 -6.37
C ARG A 103 -33.15 -23.05 -7.05
N ILE A 104 -33.39 -21.96 -7.79
CA ILE A 104 -32.32 -21.20 -8.47
C ILE A 104 -31.39 -20.56 -7.44
N VAL A 105 -31.94 -19.96 -6.38
CA VAL A 105 -31.14 -19.34 -5.30
C VAL A 105 -30.28 -20.39 -4.62
N ASP A 106 -30.87 -21.51 -4.22
CA ASP A 106 -30.14 -22.60 -3.55
C ASP A 106 -29.04 -23.18 -4.45
N ALA A 107 -29.33 -23.39 -5.74
CA ALA A 107 -28.35 -23.88 -6.69
C ALA A 107 -27.19 -22.89 -6.90
N THR A 108 -27.49 -21.59 -6.96
CA THR A 108 -26.48 -20.54 -7.13
C THR A 108 -25.61 -20.43 -5.88
N ILE A 109 -26.21 -20.41 -4.69
CA ILE A 109 -25.47 -20.37 -3.42
C ILE A 109 -24.61 -21.63 -3.26
N ALA A 110 -25.13 -22.81 -3.61
CA ALA A 110 -24.38 -24.05 -3.55
C ALA A 110 -23.17 -24.04 -4.51
N ALA A 111 -23.33 -23.50 -5.72
CA ALA A 111 -22.24 -23.37 -6.69
C ALA A 111 -21.15 -22.40 -6.20
N GLU A 112 -21.53 -21.21 -5.72
CA GLU A 112 -20.60 -20.23 -5.14
C GLU A 112 -19.86 -20.81 -3.93
N ARG A 113 -20.59 -21.51 -3.06
CA ARG A 113 -19.98 -22.20 -1.91
C ARG A 113 -18.96 -23.24 -2.34
N ALA A 114 -19.24 -24.04 -3.37
CA ALA A 114 -18.31 -25.04 -3.87
C ALA A 114 -17.01 -24.42 -4.40
N VAL A 115 -17.09 -23.25 -5.05
CA VAL A 115 -15.91 -22.50 -5.50
C VAL A 115 -15.08 -22.03 -4.31
N ILE A 116 -15.74 -21.46 -3.29
CA ILE A 116 -15.07 -20.98 -2.07
C ILE A 116 -14.41 -22.14 -1.32
N ASP A 117 -15.14 -23.24 -1.10
CA ASP A 117 -14.63 -24.43 -0.42
C ASP A 117 -13.43 -25.04 -1.18
N GLY A 118 -13.49 -25.06 -2.53
CA GLY A 118 -12.36 -25.46 -3.37
C GLY A 118 -11.13 -24.56 -3.18
N GLY A 119 -11.33 -23.25 -3.13
CA GLY A 119 -10.27 -22.29 -2.85
C GLY A 119 -9.67 -22.46 -1.44
N ILE A 120 -10.50 -22.73 -0.43
CA ILE A 120 -10.05 -23.00 0.95
C ILE A 120 -9.12 -24.21 0.96
N VAL A 121 -9.51 -25.31 0.31
CA VAL A 121 -8.69 -26.53 0.24
C VAL A 121 -7.35 -26.25 -0.46
N GLU A 122 -7.35 -25.51 -1.57
CA GLU A 122 -6.13 -25.14 -2.27
C GLU A 122 -5.16 -24.34 -1.37
N TRP A 123 -5.68 -23.35 -0.64
CA TRP A 123 -4.88 -22.54 0.27
C TRP A 123 -4.37 -23.34 1.47
N GLN A 124 -5.16 -24.27 2.00
CA GLN A 124 -4.73 -25.17 3.07
C GLN A 124 -3.55 -26.06 2.64
N VAL A 125 -3.57 -26.57 1.42
CA VAL A 125 -2.43 -27.34 0.88
C VAL A 125 -1.17 -26.47 0.79
N LYS A 126 -1.28 -25.26 0.25
CA LYS A 126 -0.16 -24.31 0.17
C LYS A 126 0.38 -23.92 1.54
N GLU A 127 -0.51 -23.72 2.52
CA GLU A 127 -0.13 -23.43 3.90
C GLU A 127 0.65 -24.61 4.51
N GLU A 128 0.17 -25.84 4.33
CA GLU A 128 0.84 -27.03 4.86
C GLU A 128 2.24 -27.20 4.25
N GLU A 129 2.38 -26.99 2.94
CA GLU A 129 3.67 -26.99 2.25
C GLU A 129 4.63 -25.92 2.77
N ALA A 130 4.15 -24.68 2.90
CA ALA A 130 4.94 -23.58 3.47
C ALA A 130 5.38 -23.88 4.90
N LEU A 131 4.50 -24.43 5.74
CA LEU A 131 4.79 -24.81 7.12
C LEU A 131 5.83 -25.94 7.19
N LYS A 132 5.75 -26.92 6.28
CA LYS A 132 6.76 -27.98 6.15
C LYS A 132 8.12 -27.40 5.79
N LEU A 133 8.19 -26.49 4.83
CA LEU A 133 9.42 -25.80 4.44
C LEU A 133 10.00 -24.98 5.60
N MET A 134 9.17 -24.22 6.31
CA MET A 134 9.59 -23.45 7.48
C MET A 134 10.17 -24.35 8.58
N LYS A 135 9.52 -25.48 8.88
CA LYS A 135 10.00 -26.47 9.86
C LYS A 135 11.33 -27.09 9.44
N ALA A 136 11.50 -27.44 8.16
CA ALA A 136 12.76 -27.95 7.64
C ALA A 136 13.90 -26.94 7.84
N HIS A 137 13.64 -25.66 7.54
CA HIS A 137 14.63 -24.60 7.66
C HIS A 137 14.97 -24.20 9.10
N SER A 138 14.03 -24.36 10.04
CA SER A 138 14.19 -24.03 11.46
C SER A 138 14.60 -25.21 12.35
N SER A 139 14.82 -26.39 11.75
CA SER A 139 15.17 -27.60 12.51
C SER A 139 16.47 -27.45 13.29
N ALA A 140 16.48 -27.97 14.53
CA ALA A 140 17.66 -27.95 15.40
C ALA A 140 18.84 -28.71 14.76
N LYS A 141 18.55 -29.78 14.00
CA LYS A 141 19.54 -30.55 13.23
C LYS A 141 20.26 -29.66 12.22
N ARG A 142 19.51 -28.93 11.37
CA ARG A 142 20.10 -28.01 10.39
C ARG A 142 20.94 -26.92 11.06
N LYS A 143 20.45 -26.36 12.18
CA LYS A 143 21.22 -25.37 12.95
C LYS A 143 22.56 -25.93 13.44
N ALA A 144 22.57 -27.17 13.94
CA ALA A 144 23.79 -27.83 14.37
C ALA A 144 24.76 -28.08 13.21
N GLU A 145 24.26 -28.50 12.04
CA GLU A 145 25.05 -28.70 10.82
C GLU A 145 25.70 -27.40 10.34
N ILE A 146 24.95 -26.30 10.30
CA ILE A 146 25.45 -24.96 9.94
C ILE A 146 26.57 -24.53 10.88
N VAL A 147 26.37 -24.64 12.19
CA VAL A 147 27.38 -24.26 13.19
C VAL A 147 28.61 -25.15 13.09
N ALA A 148 28.45 -26.46 12.88
CA ALA A 148 29.58 -27.38 12.70
C ALA A 148 30.42 -27.04 11.46
N PHE A 149 29.77 -26.74 10.33
CA PHE A 149 30.45 -26.33 9.12
C PHE A 149 31.20 -25.01 9.29
N TYR A 150 30.54 -24.00 9.86
CA TYR A 150 31.14 -22.72 10.20
C TYR A 150 32.38 -22.91 11.08
N THR A 151 32.28 -23.70 12.15
CA THR A 151 33.39 -23.92 13.09
C THR A 151 34.57 -24.65 12.45
N LYS A 152 34.28 -25.59 11.53
CA LYS A 152 35.31 -26.24 10.72
C LYS A 152 36.05 -25.24 9.84
N LYS A 153 35.32 -24.37 9.13
CA LYS A 153 35.91 -23.32 8.28
C LYS A 153 36.68 -22.28 9.09
N LEU A 154 36.11 -21.80 10.18
CA LEU A 154 36.75 -20.84 11.08
C LEU A 154 38.08 -21.40 11.61
N SER A 155 38.10 -22.66 12.05
CA SER A 155 39.31 -23.27 12.58
C SER A 155 40.40 -23.43 11.51
N ALA A 156 40.01 -23.82 10.29
CA ALA A 156 40.95 -23.94 9.17
C ALA A 156 41.54 -22.58 8.78
N PHE A 157 40.71 -21.56 8.64
CA PHE A 157 41.14 -20.21 8.27
C PHE A 157 41.92 -19.51 9.39
N ALA A 158 41.60 -19.80 10.65
CA ALA A 158 42.36 -19.31 11.78
C ALA A 158 43.81 -19.82 11.76
N VAL A 159 44.00 -21.12 11.49
CA VAL A 159 45.33 -21.72 11.34
C VAL A 159 46.08 -21.09 10.16
N GLU A 160 45.43 -20.93 9.01
CA GLU A 160 46.05 -20.36 7.81
C GLU A 160 46.50 -18.90 7.99
N LEU A 161 45.74 -18.11 8.77
CA LEU A 161 46.05 -16.70 9.06
C LEU A 161 46.86 -16.49 10.36
N GLY A 162 47.23 -17.57 11.06
CA GLY A 162 48.01 -17.50 12.29
C GLY A 162 47.27 -16.87 13.47
N VAL A 163 45.95 -17.02 13.53
CA VAL A 163 45.09 -16.49 14.61
C VAL A 163 44.42 -17.63 15.37
N THR A 164 43.98 -17.33 16.59
CA THR A 164 43.28 -18.28 17.46
C THR A 164 41.96 -17.69 17.96
N PHE A 165 40.95 -18.54 18.08
CA PHE A 165 39.63 -18.16 18.57
C PHE A 165 39.30 -18.96 19.83
N GLY A 166 38.78 -18.26 20.84
CA GLY A 166 38.25 -18.89 22.05
C GLY A 166 37.05 -19.80 21.77
N ALA A 167 36.74 -20.69 22.71
CA ALA A 167 35.66 -21.68 22.56
C ALA A 167 34.27 -21.05 22.32
N ALA A 168 34.02 -19.84 22.84
CA ALA A 168 32.77 -19.11 22.61
C ALA A 168 32.57 -18.72 21.14
N ALA A 169 33.65 -18.34 20.45
CA ALA A 169 33.58 -17.92 19.05
C ALA A 169 33.31 -19.08 18.07
N LYS A 170 33.54 -20.32 18.53
CA LYS A 170 33.30 -21.58 17.80
C LYS A 170 31.90 -22.16 18.02
N LYS A 171 31.06 -21.50 18.83
CA LYS A 171 29.68 -21.96 19.13
C LYS A 171 28.59 -21.14 18.44
N SER A 172 28.95 -20.00 17.85
CA SER A 172 28.02 -19.07 17.23
C SER A 172 28.61 -18.47 15.97
N VAL A 173 27.76 -18.25 14.96
CA VAL A 173 28.09 -17.53 13.72
C VAL A 173 28.18 -16.01 13.91
N SER A 174 27.85 -15.51 15.10
CA SER A 174 28.01 -14.11 15.51
C SER A 174 28.84 -14.01 16.79
N PRO A 175 30.14 -14.33 16.73
CA PRO A 175 31.03 -14.20 17.87
C PRO A 175 31.36 -12.72 18.14
N LYS A 176 31.65 -12.39 19.40
CA LYS A 176 32.34 -11.13 19.72
C LYS A 176 33.84 -11.32 19.49
N ILE A 177 34.43 -10.50 18.64
CA ILE A 177 35.88 -10.48 18.36
C ILE A 177 36.44 -9.24 19.05
N ASN A 178 37.14 -9.42 20.17
CA ASN A 178 37.66 -8.32 21.00
C ASN A 178 39.16 -8.04 20.73
N GLU A 179 39.62 -8.29 19.51
CA GLU A 179 41.03 -8.25 19.15
C GLU A 179 41.38 -6.91 18.48
N THR A 180 42.57 -6.38 18.78
CA THR A 180 43.05 -5.09 18.25
C THR A 180 44.32 -5.26 17.40
N GLY A 181 44.60 -4.26 16.56
CA GLY A 181 45.79 -4.23 15.70
C GLY A 181 45.82 -5.30 14.61
N SER A 182 47.04 -5.69 14.21
CA SER A 182 47.30 -6.66 13.12
C SER A 182 46.63 -8.02 13.32
N TYR A 183 46.52 -8.47 14.57
CA TYR A 183 45.86 -9.72 14.92
C TYR A 183 44.34 -9.62 14.72
N GLY A 184 43.73 -8.47 15.07
CA GLY A 184 42.31 -8.18 14.86
C GLY A 184 41.91 -8.24 13.38
N ALA A 185 42.70 -7.62 12.48
CA ALA A 185 42.42 -7.66 11.05
C ALA A 185 42.40 -9.08 10.47
N ARG A 186 43.36 -9.92 10.85
CA ARG A 186 43.43 -11.33 10.43
C ARG A 186 42.31 -12.18 11.03
N ALA A 187 41.96 -11.95 12.29
CA ALA A 187 40.82 -12.61 12.94
C ALA A 187 39.50 -12.24 12.26
N ILE A 188 39.29 -10.97 11.94
CA ILE A 188 38.12 -10.48 11.20
C ILE A 188 38.05 -11.15 9.83
N LEU A 189 39.16 -11.25 9.10
CA LEU A 189 39.20 -11.88 7.79
C LEU A 189 38.86 -13.38 7.87
N ALA A 190 39.46 -14.12 8.81
CA ALA A 190 39.18 -15.54 9.02
C ALA A 190 37.69 -15.77 9.34
N TYR A 191 37.11 -14.93 10.20
CA TYR A 191 35.70 -14.97 10.56
C TYR A 191 34.79 -14.71 9.36
N HIS A 192 35.01 -13.62 8.63
CA HIS A 192 34.16 -13.25 7.50
C HIS A 192 34.22 -14.30 6.39
N PHE A 193 35.39 -14.85 6.08
CA PHE A 193 35.49 -15.93 5.09
C PHE A 193 34.81 -17.21 5.58
N ALA A 194 34.92 -17.56 6.86
CA ALA A 194 34.18 -18.70 7.41
C ALA A 194 32.67 -18.50 7.28
N LEU A 195 32.19 -17.29 7.55
CA LEU A 195 30.79 -16.91 7.40
C LEU A 195 30.36 -16.94 5.92
N LEU A 196 31.14 -16.39 4.99
CA LEU A 196 30.84 -16.37 3.56
C LEU A 196 30.79 -17.79 2.96
N HIS A 197 31.70 -18.68 3.36
CA HIS A 197 31.63 -20.09 2.98
C HIS A 197 30.37 -20.76 3.55
N THR A 198 29.99 -20.43 4.78
CA THR A 198 28.77 -20.96 5.41
C THR A 198 27.51 -20.45 4.72
N ILE A 199 27.47 -19.15 4.36
CA ILE A 199 26.40 -18.56 3.56
C ILE A 199 26.33 -19.28 2.23
N ARG A 200 27.45 -19.43 1.51
CA ARG A 200 27.47 -20.10 0.20
C ARG A 200 26.93 -21.53 0.26
N GLU A 201 27.26 -22.28 1.30
CA GLU A 201 26.84 -23.67 1.47
C GLU A 201 25.35 -23.81 1.78
N PHE A 202 24.79 -22.93 2.64
CA PHE A 202 23.44 -23.12 3.18
C PHE A 202 22.40 -22.09 2.71
N THR A 203 22.80 -21.08 1.93
CA THR A 203 21.89 -20.06 1.38
C THR A 203 21.08 -20.62 0.22
N THR A 204 19.84 -20.14 0.10
CA THR A 204 18.97 -20.30 -1.07
C THR A 204 18.77 -18.98 -1.83
N SER A 205 19.45 -17.92 -1.38
CA SER A 205 19.33 -16.56 -1.93
C SER A 205 20.50 -16.20 -2.84
N CYS A 206 20.48 -14.98 -3.40
CA CYS A 206 21.56 -14.45 -4.22
C CYS A 206 22.87 -14.30 -3.42
N LEU A 207 23.98 -14.48 -4.13
CA LEU A 207 25.33 -14.29 -3.60
C LEU A 207 25.85 -12.91 -4.02
N CYS A 208 26.29 -12.13 -3.04
CA CYS A 208 26.84 -10.80 -3.29
C CYS A 208 28.35 -10.85 -3.55
N PRO A 209 28.93 -9.88 -4.29
CA PRO A 209 30.37 -9.73 -4.39
C PRO A 209 30.99 -9.43 -3.02
N ILE A 210 32.20 -9.93 -2.81
CA ILE A 210 33.04 -9.63 -1.65
C ILE A 210 33.89 -8.43 -2.01
N ILE A 211 33.78 -7.34 -1.26
CA ILE A 211 34.57 -6.13 -1.44
C ILE A 211 35.55 -6.04 -0.26
N LEU A 212 36.84 -6.09 -0.57
CA LEU A 212 37.91 -5.88 0.41
C LEU A 212 38.65 -4.60 0.02
N ASP A 213 38.43 -3.53 0.79
CA ASP A 213 39.20 -2.30 0.65
C ASP A 213 40.41 -2.36 1.57
N THR A 214 41.60 -2.42 0.96
CA THR A 214 42.93 -2.45 1.57
C THR A 214 42.96 -3.17 2.93
N PRO A 215 43.15 -4.51 2.96
CA PRO A 215 43.23 -5.23 4.23
C PRO A 215 44.50 -4.89 5.05
N LEU A 216 45.34 -4.00 4.51
CA LEU A 216 46.58 -3.47 5.08
C LEU A 216 46.34 -2.12 5.76
N GLN A 217 46.15 -2.15 7.08
CA GLN A 217 46.41 -0.97 7.92
C GLN A 217 47.94 -0.84 8.08
N GLN A 218 48.45 0.39 8.22
CA GLN A 218 49.87 0.80 8.11
C GLN A 218 50.89 0.04 9.01
N ASP A 219 50.45 -0.90 9.85
CA ASP A 219 51.25 -1.66 10.83
C ASP A 219 51.47 -3.15 10.47
N GLN A 220 51.19 -3.60 9.24
CA GLN A 220 51.46 -4.99 8.82
C GLN A 220 52.84 -5.11 8.16
N ASP A 221 53.60 -6.16 8.51
CA ASP A 221 54.83 -6.51 7.79
C ASP A 221 54.51 -7.12 6.41
N ASP A 222 55.48 -7.05 5.48
CA ASP A 222 55.31 -7.51 4.09
C ASP A 222 54.93 -9.00 4.00
N THR A 223 55.34 -9.80 4.98
CA THR A 223 55.03 -11.23 5.07
C THR A 223 53.55 -11.47 5.37
N ASN A 224 52.99 -10.78 6.38
CA ASN A 224 51.58 -10.89 6.72
C ASN A 224 50.69 -10.25 5.64
N ALA A 225 51.16 -9.19 4.98
CA ALA A 225 50.50 -8.57 3.83
C ALA A 225 50.24 -9.59 2.70
N ALA A 226 51.30 -10.29 2.29
CA ALA A 226 51.23 -11.32 1.26
C ALA A 226 50.33 -12.50 1.69
N ALA A 227 50.41 -12.92 2.96
CA ALA A 227 49.58 -14.00 3.49
C ALA A 227 48.08 -13.66 3.49
N ILE A 228 47.71 -12.43 3.86
CA ILE A 228 46.33 -11.94 3.86
C ILE A 228 45.76 -11.90 2.44
N ILE A 229 46.50 -11.33 1.49
CA ILE A 229 46.07 -11.22 0.09
C ILE A 229 45.97 -12.62 -0.53
N GLY A 230 47.01 -13.44 -0.37
CA GLY A 230 47.03 -14.82 -0.86
C GLY A 230 45.88 -15.65 -0.29
N PHE A 231 45.59 -15.50 1.01
CA PHE A 231 44.42 -16.12 1.65
C PHE A 231 43.12 -15.71 0.99
N ALA A 232 42.88 -14.40 0.80
CA ALA A 232 41.63 -13.89 0.25
C ALA A 232 41.41 -14.37 -1.20
N LEU A 233 42.45 -14.34 -2.02
CA LEU A 233 42.42 -14.80 -3.41
C LEU A 233 42.15 -16.31 -3.50
N LYS A 234 42.87 -17.11 -2.70
CA LYS A 234 42.78 -18.57 -2.68
C LYS A 234 41.45 -19.07 -2.11
N ASN A 235 40.99 -18.47 -1.01
CA ASN A 235 39.83 -18.94 -0.26
C ASN A 235 38.52 -18.23 -0.64
N ARG A 236 38.49 -17.51 -1.77
CA ARG A 236 37.23 -16.96 -2.32
C ARG A 236 36.20 -18.10 -2.47
N PRO A 237 34.99 -17.98 -1.90
CA PRO A 237 33.94 -18.97 -2.08
C PRO A 237 33.60 -19.17 -3.56
N ARG A 238 33.19 -20.39 -3.91
CA ARG A 238 32.74 -20.71 -5.27
C ARG A 238 31.52 -19.83 -5.63
N ASP A 239 31.47 -19.38 -6.88
CA ASP A 239 30.37 -18.58 -7.44
C ASP A 239 30.19 -17.20 -6.79
N MET A 240 31.21 -16.72 -6.07
CA MET A 240 31.29 -15.34 -5.57
C MET A 240 32.39 -14.56 -6.28
N GLN A 241 32.13 -13.29 -6.59
CA GLN A 241 33.15 -12.37 -7.08
C GLN A 241 33.91 -11.77 -5.90
N LEU A 242 35.22 -11.60 -6.05
CA LEU A 242 36.05 -10.85 -5.11
C LEU A 242 36.56 -9.60 -5.81
N VAL A 243 36.31 -8.44 -5.23
CA VAL A 243 36.84 -7.14 -5.63
C VAL A 243 37.80 -6.70 -4.53
N LEU A 244 39.08 -6.60 -4.87
CA LEU A 244 40.14 -6.26 -3.93
C LEU A 244 40.72 -4.90 -4.32
N GLY A 245 40.54 -3.91 -3.44
CA GLY A 245 41.30 -2.66 -3.47
C GLY A 245 42.64 -2.88 -2.77
N THR A 246 43.75 -2.70 -3.48
CA THR A 246 45.09 -2.80 -2.90
C THR A 246 46.09 -1.92 -3.64
N VAL A 247 47.12 -1.44 -2.91
CA VAL A 247 48.25 -0.68 -3.47
C VAL A 247 49.29 -1.63 -4.08
N SER A 248 49.43 -2.84 -3.53
CA SER A 248 50.37 -3.87 -3.99
C SER A 248 49.83 -5.27 -3.69
N LEU A 249 50.17 -6.25 -4.51
CA LEU A 249 49.88 -7.66 -4.24
C LEU A 249 50.93 -8.34 -3.36
N HIS A 250 52.02 -7.65 -3.00
CA HIS A 250 53.12 -8.18 -2.18
C HIS A 250 53.63 -9.55 -2.67
N GLY A 251 53.71 -9.74 -3.99
CA GLY A 251 54.18 -10.98 -4.61
C GLY A 251 53.13 -12.10 -4.72
N ALA A 252 51.89 -11.88 -4.31
CA ALA A 252 50.81 -12.86 -4.51
C ALA A 252 50.45 -12.98 -5.99
N GLU A 253 50.40 -14.22 -6.50
CA GLU A 253 49.98 -14.49 -7.87
C GLU A 253 48.46 -14.27 -8.02
N TYR A 254 48.06 -13.51 -9.04
CA TYR A 254 46.65 -13.27 -9.38
C TYR A 254 46.45 -13.28 -10.89
N GLY A 255 45.58 -14.19 -11.36
CA GLY A 255 45.25 -14.35 -12.77
C GLY A 255 43.93 -13.69 -13.19
N GLY A 256 43.35 -12.83 -12.35
CA GLY A 256 42.08 -12.17 -12.66
C GLY A 256 42.25 -10.80 -13.35
N HIS A 257 41.16 -10.05 -13.43
CA HIS A 257 41.15 -8.75 -14.10
C HIS A 257 41.70 -7.66 -13.18
N PHE A 258 42.60 -6.83 -13.72
CA PHE A 258 43.18 -5.69 -13.03
C PHE A 258 42.59 -4.39 -13.57
N ILE A 259 42.11 -3.54 -12.67
CA ILE A 259 41.71 -2.17 -12.97
C ILE A 259 42.78 -1.26 -12.37
N ASN A 260 43.52 -0.55 -13.21
CA ASN A 260 44.54 0.40 -12.79
C ASN A 260 44.15 1.82 -13.21
N PRO A 261 43.57 2.64 -12.30
CA PRO A 261 43.23 4.03 -12.59
C PRO A 261 44.50 4.84 -12.93
N LYS A 262 44.55 5.43 -14.13
CA LYS A 262 45.69 6.22 -14.60
C LYS A 262 45.54 7.72 -14.31
N VAL A 263 44.30 8.18 -14.13
CA VAL A 263 43.96 9.59 -13.96
C VAL A 263 43.39 9.78 -12.56
N LYS A 264 43.88 10.81 -11.85
CA LYS A 264 43.41 11.13 -10.50
C LYS A 264 41.89 11.35 -10.53
N GLU A 265 41.19 10.77 -9.56
CA GLU A 265 39.73 10.89 -9.40
C GLU A 265 38.91 10.40 -10.62
N SER A 266 39.49 9.51 -11.43
CA SER A 266 38.83 8.96 -12.62
C SER A 266 39.04 7.46 -12.75
N LEU A 267 37.93 6.71 -12.64
CA LEU A 267 37.91 5.25 -12.82
C LEU A 267 37.43 4.86 -14.22
N LEU A 268 36.56 5.67 -14.83
CA LEU A 268 35.96 5.41 -16.13
C LEU A 268 36.88 5.89 -17.26
N GLN A 269 37.00 5.10 -18.31
CA GLN A 269 37.81 5.43 -19.47
C GLN A 269 36.89 5.91 -20.60
N ALA A 270 37.12 7.12 -21.11
CA ALA A 270 36.25 7.76 -22.08
C ALA A 270 36.17 6.99 -23.41
N ASP A 271 37.26 6.34 -23.80
CA ASP A 271 37.35 5.46 -24.97
C ASP A 271 36.53 4.17 -24.85
N GLN A 272 36.18 3.76 -23.63
CA GLN A 272 35.31 2.60 -23.38
C GLN A 272 33.82 2.96 -23.37
N PHE A 273 33.48 4.25 -23.35
CA PHE A 273 32.10 4.71 -23.14
C PHE A 273 31.13 4.15 -24.18
N ASP A 274 31.43 4.27 -25.48
CA ASP A 274 30.49 3.84 -26.53
C ASP A 274 30.19 2.33 -26.45
N THR A 275 31.22 1.52 -26.17
CA THR A 275 31.08 0.06 -26.04
C THR A 275 30.27 -0.31 -24.80
N VAL A 276 30.61 0.26 -23.65
CA VAL A 276 29.89 -0.01 -22.38
C VAL A 276 28.47 0.50 -22.44
N ASN A 277 28.24 1.68 -23.01
CA ASN A 277 26.92 2.27 -23.19
C ASN A 277 26.05 1.40 -24.10
N ALA A 278 26.58 0.93 -25.25
CA ALA A 278 25.84 0.02 -26.12
C ALA A 278 25.38 -1.26 -25.39
N TYR A 279 26.22 -1.81 -24.51
CA TYR A 279 25.87 -2.98 -23.68
C TYR A 279 24.88 -2.66 -22.55
N MET A 280 25.10 -1.56 -21.81
CA MET A 280 24.33 -1.24 -20.59
C MET A 280 22.97 -0.60 -20.88
N ARG A 281 22.83 0.12 -22.00
CA ARG A 281 21.67 0.95 -22.33
C ARG A 281 20.34 0.18 -22.43
N PRO A 282 20.28 -1.06 -22.97
CA PRO A 282 19.05 -1.86 -22.91
C PRO A 282 18.58 -2.13 -21.47
N PHE A 283 19.50 -2.40 -20.54
CA PHE A 283 19.16 -2.63 -19.14
C PHE A 283 18.69 -1.35 -18.45
N ILE A 284 19.33 -0.22 -18.75
CA ILE A 284 18.93 1.09 -18.22
C ILE A 284 17.55 1.49 -18.74
N ASN A 285 17.26 1.29 -20.02
CA ASN A 285 15.94 1.58 -20.60
C ASN A 285 14.83 0.75 -19.95
N LYS A 286 15.08 -0.54 -19.70
CA LYS A 286 14.17 -1.40 -18.93
C LYS A 286 13.92 -0.89 -17.52
N MET A 287 14.98 -0.48 -16.81
CA MET A 287 14.86 0.06 -15.46
C MET A 287 14.06 1.37 -15.42
N LEU A 288 14.18 2.20 -16.45
CA LEU A 288 13.50 3.48 -16.57
C LEU A 288 12.09 3.39 -17.20
N GLY A 289 11.63 2.18 -17.54
CA GLY A 289 10.32 1.99 -18.19
C GLY A 289 10.24 2.60 -19.59
N GLN A 290 11.38 2.80 -20.25
CA GLN A 290 11.48 3.41 -21.58
C GLN A 290 11.47 2.37 -22.72
N ASP A 291 11.30 1.08 -22.40
CA ASP A 291 11.00 0.05 -23.39
C ASP A 291 9.52 0.17 -23.82
N GLN A 292 9.26 1.04 -24.80
CA GLN A 292 8.08 0.89 -25.66
C GLN A 292 8.47 0.05 -26.89
N GLY A 293 8.15 -1.25 -26.84
CA GLY A 293 8.24 -2.21 -27.96
C GLY A 293 9.54 -3.03 -27.95
N GLU A 294 9.53 -4.36 -28.10
CA GLU A 294 8.63 -5.20 -28.88
C GLU A 294 7.99 -6.32 -28.04
N LEU A 295 6.66 -6.34 -27.99
CA LEU A 295 5.92 -7.59 -27.87
C LEU A 295 6.04 -8.30 -29.22
N ILE A 296 6.80 -9.39 -29.26
CA ILE A 296 6.59 -10.49 -30.21
C ILE A 296 5.93 -11.62 -29.44
#